data_AF-A0A9D5KWK1-F1
#
_entry.id   AF-A0A9D5KWK1-F1
#
_cell.length_a   1.000
_cell.length_b   1.000
_cell.length_c   1.000
_cell.angle_alpha   90.00
_cell.angle_beta   90.00
_cell.angle_gamma   90.00
#
_symmetry.space_group_name_H-M   'P 1'
#
loop_
_entity.id
_entity.type
_entity.pdbx_description
1 polymer ?
#
loop_
_entity_poly.entity_id
_entity_poly.type
_entity_poly.pdbx_seq_one_letter_code
_entity_poly.pdbx_strand_id
1 'polypeptide(L)'
;MKKLLMSIIAGAMGLCAMAQNVDQVGISDISVEKTDNGQLIVNMNVNQKQTSVAYNQQLVVTPYIVSLDNSQQFKLPAVVLAGRNAYYTSKRNDLYTAPDALLRAGKNKVYAYNTSIPFQDWMTNSVLGFDIKTEGCCGSASGDAFLPVADLNYAPPQYTASYNYIEPKAADSKLFNLTGKAYISFVVNKTAINPDYMNNKAELKKILDTIDAVKDNKDAKVRHIKLTGYASPEGPYENNVRLAEGRTVALKDYVRNLYAFPENLFETSSVPEDWEGLKAAVEKSGLADASEIVEFINSDYPIEKRNDRLRQLFPDTYPFLLKNIYPGLRHTDYVITYEVRKYTDINEIRQVFKTRPQNLSLNELFLLANSYEPGTTEFNEVFDTAVRMFPDDPTANINAASASISRGDLASAEKFLGRVGNNPEAEYVRGVLEAKKGNYDKAVSHFKNSRDKNAKAALEQIKNIENYKGAVSFR
;
A
#
# COMPACT_ATOMS: atom_id res chain seq x y z
N MET A 1 -8.17 31.98 39.72
CA MET A 1 -7.30 32.18 38.54
C MET A 1 -7.65 31.14 37.48
N LYS A 2 -8.54 31.48 36.55
CA LYS A 2 -8.93 30.60 35.41
C LYS A 2 -8.11 31.00 34.19
N LYS A 3 -7.43 30.03 33.56
CA LYS A 3 -6.71 30.21 32.30
C LYS A 3 -7.68 30.17 31.12
N LEU A 4 -7.53 31.16 30.25
CA LEU A 4 -8.14 31.33 28.93
C LEU A 4 -7.68 30.21 27.98
N LEU A 5 -8.60 29.67 27.18
CA LEU A 5 -8.29 28.98 25.92
C LEU A 5 -9.20 29.59 24.85
N MET A 6 -8.55 30.34 23.95
CA MET A 6 -9.12 30.92 22.74
C MET A 6 -9.49 29.80 21.76
N SER A 7 -10.77 29.71 21.40
CA SER A 7 -11.21 29.03 20.18
C SER A 7 -11.53 30.10 19.13
N ILE A 8 -10.83 30.02 18.01
CA ILE A 8 -11.05 30.82 16.81
C ILE A 8 -12.37 30.36 16.20
N ILE A 9 -13.41 31.19 16.30
CA ILE A 9 -14.65 31.06 15.54
C ILE A 9 -14.50 31.95 14.31
N ALA A 10 -14.17 31.34 13.17
CA ALA A 10 -14.27 31.97 11.87
C ALA A 10 -15.38 31.25 11.09
N GLY A 11 -16.42 31.99 10.69
CA GLY A 11 -17.45 31.51 9.76
C GLY A 11 -18.86 31.42 10.33
N ALA A 12 -19.45 32.55 10.75
CA ALA A 12 -20.88 32.66 11.02
C ALA A 12 -21.43 34.01 10.52
N MET A 13 -21.26 34.30 9.23
CA MET A 13 -21.94 35.41 8.56
C MET A 13 -22.37 34.94 7.16
N GLY A 14 -23.51 34.26 7.11
CA GLY A 14 -24.11 33.78 5.85
C GLY A 14 -25.52 33.20 6.04
N LEU A 15 -25.75 32.51 7.16
CA LEU A 15 -27.03 31.85 7.48
C LEU A 15 -28.21 32.80 7.77
N CYS A 16 -27.96 34.09 8.03
CA CYS A 16 -29.02 34.99 8.52
C CYS A 16 -29.88 35.63 7.41
N ALA A 17 -29.38 35.72 6.17
CA ALA A 17 -30.10 36.38 5.07
C ALA A 17 -31.03 35.44 4.28
N MET A 18 -30.72 34.14 4.19
CA MET A 18 -31.51 33.18 3.40
C MET A 18 -32.78 32.71 4.12
N ALA A 19 -32.68 32.35 5.41
CA ALA A 19 -33.84 32.03 6.24
C ALA A 19 -34.86 33.19 6.32
N GLN A 20 -34.37 34.44 6.31
CA GLN A 20 -35.22 35.64 6.32
C GLN A 20 -36.10 35.81 5.08
N ASN A 21 -35.76 35.26 3.91
CA ASN A 21 -36.56 35.42 2.69
C ASN A 21 -37.69 34.38 2.57
N VAL A 22 -37.48 33.15 3.07
CA VAL A 22 -38.51 32.08 3.06
C VAL A 22 -39.59 32.36 4.11
N ASP A 23 -39.19 32.90 5.27
CA ASP A 23 -40.13 33.36 6.32
C ASP A 23 -41.01 34.52 5.84
N GLN A 24 -40.48 35.43 5.01
CA GLN A 24 -41.23 36.57 4.46
C GLN A 24 -42.37 36.14 3.53
N VAL A 25 -42.24 34.99 2.87
CA VAL A 25 -43.32 34.40 2.05
C VAL A 25 -44.18 33.39 2.80
N GLY A 26 -43.95 33.21 4.09
CA GLY A 26 -44.75 32.35 4.98
C GLY A 26 -44.55 30.86 4.75
N ILE A 27 -43.37 30.45 4.25
CA ILE A 27 -43.02 29.04 4.07
C ILE A 27 -42.26 28.56 5.31
N SER A 28 -42.66 27.42 5.88
CA SER A 28 -42.01 26.81 7.05
C SER A 28 -41.99 25.29 6.97
N ASP A 29 -41.32 24.64 7.93
CA ASP A 29 -41.35 23.18 8.12
C ASP A 29 -40.99 22.39 6.86
N ILE A 30 -40.00 22.88 6.10
CA ILE A 30 -39.54 22.22 4.88
C ILE A 30 -38.90 20.88 5.28
N SER A 31 -39.33 19.80 4.63
CA SER A 31 -38.70 18.49 4.76
C SER A 31 -38.54 17.83 3.40
N VAL A 32 -37.43 17.13 3.23
CA VAL A 32 -37.12 16.37 2.03
C VAL A 32 -36.65 14.98 2.46
N GLU A 33 -37.25 13.94 1.90
CA GLU A 33 -36.90 12.55 2.23
C GLU A 33 -36.91 11.68 0.99
N LYS A 34 -35.87 10.85 0.84
CA LYS A 34 -35.86 9.77 -0.15
C LYS A 34 -36.35 8.50 0.52
N THR A 35 -37.42 7.93 0.00
CA THR A 35 -38.00 6.69 0.50
C THR A 35 -37.27 5.46 -0.05
N ASP A 36 -37.44 4.32 0.62
CA ASP A 36 -36.83 3.05 0.21
C ASP A 36 -37.35 2.56 -1.17
N ASN A 37 -38.55 3.01 -1.61
CA ASN A 37 -39.10 2.73 -2.94
C ASN A 37 -38.65 3.73 -4.03
N GLY A 38 -37.64 4.56 -3.75
CA GLY A 38 -37.03 5.45 -4.74
C GLY A 38 -37.86 6.68 -5.08
N GLN A 39 -38.73 7.13 -4.19
CA GLN A 39 -39.42 8.42 -4.32
C GLN A 39 -38.71 9.49 -3.49
N LEU A 40 -38.75 10.73 -3.96
CA LEU A 40 -38.35 11.90 -3.22
C LEU A 40 -39.59 12.68 -2.82
N ILE A 41 -39.83 12.77 -1.52
CA ILE A 41 -40.95 13.49 -0.93
C ILE A 41 -40.46 14.87 -0.52
N VAL A 42 -41.19 15.92 -0.92
CA VAL A 42 -40.95 17.30 -0.48
C VAL A 42 -42.19 17.81 0.22
N ASN A 43 -42.06 18.19 1.49
CA ASN A 43 -43.12 18.80 2.27
C ASN A 43 -42.72 20.21 2.70
N MET A 44 -43.73 21.07 2.86
CA MET A 44 -43.58 22.38 3.50
C MET A 44 -44.95 22.89 3.93
N ASN A 45 -44.96 23.85 4.85
CA ASN A 45 -46.15 24.57 5.25
C ASN A 45 -46.17 25.94 4.60
N VAL A 46 -47.32 26.36 4.09
CA VAL A 46 -47.53 27.69 3.50
C VAL A 46 -48.60 28.44 4.30
N ASN A 47 -48.18 29.46 5.06
CA ASN A 47 -49.02 30.25 5.93
C ASN A 47 -49.67 31.43 5.18
N GLN A 48 -50.96 31.29 4.89
CA GLN A 48 -51.71 32.30 4.13
C GLN A 48 -51.84 33.64 4.86
N LYS A 49 -51.61 33.70 6.18
CA LYS A 49 -51.73 34.93 6.97
C LYS A 49 -50.45 35.77 6.94
N GLN A 50 -49.29 35.12 6.88
CA GLN A 50 -47.98 35.78 6.95
C GLN A 50 -47.60 36.45 5.62
N THR A 51 -48.13 35.96 4.50
CA THR A 51 -47.85 36.53 3.17
C THR A 51 -48.75 37.74 2.87
N SER A 52 -48.13 38.92 2.71
CA SER A 52 -48.82 40.15 2.27
C SER A 52 -48.79 40.24 0.75
N VAL A 53 -49.97 40.15 0.10
CA VAL A 53 -50.13 40.26 -1.36
C VAL A 53 -51.20 41.30 -1.66
N ALA A 54 -50.91 42.24 -2.56
CA ALA A 54 -51.87 43.29 -2.93
C ALA A 54 -53.12 42.70 -3.60
N TYR A 55 -54.25 43.42 -3.52
CA TYR A 55 -55.57 42.94 -3.97
C TYR A 55 -55.59 42.32 -5.38
N ASN A 56 -54.84 42.91 -6.32
CA ASN A 56 -54.80 42.54 -7.74
C ASN A 56 -53.48 41.84 -8.15
N GLN A 57 -52.71 41.33 -7.20
CA GLN A 57 -51.45 40.62 -7.43
C GLN A 57 -51.53 39.17 -6.96
N GLN A 58 -50.60 38.36 -7.44
CA GLN A 58 -50.35 37.00 -6.99
C GLN A 58 -48.86 36.78 -6.77
N LEU A 59 -48.54 36.00 -5.75
CA LEU A 59 -47.20 35.49 -5.49
C LEU A 59 -47.17 34.01 -5.89
N VAL A 60 -46.34 33.67 -6.87
CA VAL A 60 -46.15 32.32 -7.38
C VAL A 60 -44.86 31.77 -6.77
N VAL A 61 -44.99 30.76 -5.91
CA VAL A 61 -43.87 30.02 -5.34
C VAL A 61 -43.75 28.70 -6.09
N THR A 62 -42.65 28.52 -6.83
CA THR A 62 -42.37 27.28 -7.55
C THR A 62 -41.14 26.60 -6.97
N PRO A 63 -41.28 25.43 -6.33
CA PRO A 63 -40.12 24.67 -5.88
C PRO A 63 -39.41 24.01 -7.07
N TYR A 64 -38.08 24.00 -7.02
CA TYR A 64 -37.22 23.28 -7.97
C TYR A 64 -36.18 22.46 -7.24
N ILE A 65 -35.85 21.32 -7.83
CA ILE A 65 -34.63 20.58 -7.53
C ILE A 65 -33.66 20.85 -8.66
N VAL A 66 -32.45 21.29 -8.34
CA VAL A 66 -31.45 21.70 -9.33
C VAL A 66 -30.15 20.94 -9.06
N SER A 67 -29.51 20.40 -10.10
CA SER A 67 -28.19 19.79 -9.98
C SER A 67 -27.15 20.83 -9.59
N LEU A 68 -26.06 20.44 -8.90
CA LEU A 68 -25.03 21.39 -8.45
C LEU A 68 -24.36 22.18 -9.60
N ASP A 69 -24.31 21.61 -10.80
CA ASP A 69 -23.76 22.23 -12.01
C ASP A 69 -24.81 23.05 -12.80
N ASN A 70 -26.06 23.10 -12.31
CA ASN A 70 -27.23 23.70 -12.95
C ASN A 70 -27.57 23.13 -14.35
N SER A 71 -27.06 21.95 -14.72
CA SER A 71 -27.35 21.32 -16.02
C SER A 71 -28.74 20.68 -16.08
N GLN A 72 -29.29 20.29 -14.93
CA GLN A 72 -30.58 19.63 -14.81
C GLN A 72 -31.41 20.28 -13.71
N GLN A 73 -32.71 20.40 -13.97
CA GLN A 73 -33.67 20.93 -13.02
C GLN A 73 -35.00 20.18 -13.14
N PHE A 74 -35.67 20.00 -12.01
CA PHE A 74 -37.01 19.45 -11.94
C PHE A 74 -37.95 20.44 -11.28
N LYS A 75 -38.96 20.90 -12.02
CA LYS A 75 -40.01 21.80 -11.53
C LYS A 75 -41.04 21.01 -10.74
N LEU A 76 -41.27 21.39 -9.49
CA LEU A 76 -42.35 20.84 -8.65
C LEU A 76 -43.63 21.68 -8.78
N PRO A 77 -44.80 21.14 -8.40
CA PRO A 77 -46.06 21.88 -8.43
C PRO A 77 -45.98 23.22 -7.68
N ALA A 78 -46.52 24.26 -8.28
CA ALA A 78 -46.46 25.61 -7.74
C ALA A 78 -47.57 25.86 -6.70
N VAL A 79 -47.27 26.74 -5.74
CA VAL A 79 -48.25 27.29 -4.80
C VAL A 79 -48.42 28.78 -5.09
N VAL A 80 -49.64 29.19 -5.41
CA VAL A 80 -49.99 30.55 -5.77
C VAL A 80 -50.77 31.21 -4.65
N LEU A 81 -50.19 32.23 -4.03
CA LEU A 81 -50.83 33.06 -3.02
C LEU A 81 -51.38 34.33 -3.69
N ALA A 82 -52.68 34.35 -3.95
CA ALA A 82 -53.33 35.45 -4.63
C ALA A 82 -54.01 36.43 -3.64
N GLY A 83 -53.89 37.73 -3.92
CA GLY A 83 -54.69 38.77 -3.29
C GLY A 83 -56.18 38.60 -3.60
N ARG A 84 -57.07 39.32 -2.90
CA ARG A 84 -58.52 39.06 -2.94
C ARG A 84 -59.11 39.05 -4.37
N ASN A 85 -58.82 40.05 -5.19
CA ASN A 85 -59.41 40.15 -6.53
C ASN A 85 -58.74 39.19 -7.51
N ALA A 86 -57.41 39.06 -7.43
CA ALA A 86 -56.66 38.08 -8.21
C ALA A 86 -57.17 36.66 -7.96
N TYR A 87 -57.38 36.26 -6.69
CA TYR A 87 -57.89 34.94 -6.32
C TYR A 87 -59.24 34.62 -6.98
N TYR A 88 -60.23 35.52 -6.89
CA TYR A 88 -61.54 35.29 -7.49
C TYR A 88 -61.51 35.32 -9.01
N THR A 89 -60.58 36.07 -9.61
CA THR A 89 -60.36 36.10 -11.05
C THR A 89 -59.74 34.79 -11.52
N SER A 90 -58.63 34.37 -10.91
CA SER A 90 -57.94 33.11 -11.20
C SER A 90 -58.86 31.90 -10.99
N LYS A 91 -59.69 31.92 -9.95
CA LYS A 91 -60.69 30.87 -9.68
C LYS A 91 -61.84 30.85 -10.70
N ARG A 92 -62.25 32.00 -11.25
CA ARG A 92 -63.34 32.05 -12.24
C ARG A 92 -62.87 31.57 -13.62
N ASN A 93 -61.61 31.83 -13.93
CA ASN A 93 -61.00 31.52 -15.22
C ASN A 93 -60.19 30.22 -15.20
N ASP A 94 -60.26 29.44 -14.10
CA ASP A 94 -59.53 28.18 -13.91
C ASP A 94 -58.03 28.25 -14.24
N LEU A 95 -57.37 29.35 -13.86
CA LEU A 95 -55.97 29.61 -14.22
C LEU A 95 -54.96 28.65 -13.57
N TYR A 96 -55.35 28.03 -12.45
CA TYR A 96 -54.53 27.08 -11.71
C TYR A 96 -55.36 25.87 -11.35
N THR A 97 -54.91 24.70 -11.80
CA THR A 97 -55.52 23.40 -11.54
C THR A 97 -54.49 22.47 -10.90
N ALA A 98 -54.96 21.39 -10.26
CA ALA A 98 -54.06 20.36 -9.75
C ALA A 98 -53.07 19.91 -10.84
N PRO A 99 -51.78 19.73 -10.50
CA PRO A 99 -51.22 19.66 -9.14
C PRO A 99 -50.89 21.02 -8.50
N ASP A 100 -51.01 22.14 -9.21
CA ASP A 100 -50.75 23.47 -8.64
C ASP A 100 -51.87 23.89 -7.68
N ALA A 101 -51.51 24.68 -6.65
CA ALA A 101 -52.42 25.10 -5.59
C ALA A 101 -52.69 26.61 -5.64
N LEU A 102 -53.96 27.01 -5.78
CA LEU A 102 -54.39 28.40 -5.64
C LEU A 102 -54.90 28.68 -4.21
N LEU A 103 -54.20 29.55 -3.50
CA LEU A 103 -54.48 29.97 -2.12
C LEU A 103 -54.85 31.46 -2.08
N ARG A 104 -55.65 31.85 -1.08
CA ARG A 104 -56.02 33.26 -0.86
C ARG A 104 -55.19 33.85 0.27
N ALA A 105 -54.37 34.85 -0.03
CA ALA A 105 -53.57 35.56 0.95
C ALA A 105 -54.42 36.30 2.01
N GLY A 106 -53.86 36.49 3.19
CA GLY A 106 -54.48 37.12 4.37
C GLY A 106 -55.43 36.22 5.16
N LYS A 107 -55.51 34.92 4.86
CA LYS A 107 -56.36 33.97 5.60
C LYS A 107 -55.59 33.33 6.74
N ASN A 108 -56.23 33.16 7.90
CA ASN A 108 -55.68 32.41 9.04
C ASN A 108 -55.76 30.89 8.77
N LYS A 109 -55.05 30.42 7.75
CA LYS A 109 -54.97 29.02 7.30
C LYS A 109 -53.54 28.69 6.91
N VAL A 110 -53.13 27.46 7.20
CA VAL A 110 -51.87 26.88 6.72
C VAL A 110 -52.22 25.82 5.69
N TYR A 111 -51.54 25.86 4.54
CA TYR A 111 -51.63 24.83 3.52
C TYR A 111 -50.43 23.89 3.67
N ALA A 112 -50.70 22.60 3.89
CA ALA A 112 -49.68 21.57 3.92
C ALA A 112 -49.38 21.13 2.48
N TYR A 113 -48.24 21.56 1.96
CA TYR A 113 -47.74 21.13 0.67
C TYR A 113 -47.07 19.77 0.83
N ASN A 114 -47.39 18.84 -0.06
CA ASN A 114 -46.77 17.53 -0.15
C ASN A 114 -46.71 17.13 -1.62
N THR A 115 -45.52 16.79 -2.10
CA THR A 115 -45.31 16.20 -3.42
C THR A 115 -44.37 15.01 -3.30
N SER A 116 -44.54 14.04 -4.19
CA SER A 116 -43.71 12.85 -4.30
C SER A 116 -43.36 12.64 -5.76
N ILE A 117 -42.06 12.53 -6.04
CA ILE A 117 -41.56 12.34 -7.41
C ILE A 117 -40.56 11.17 -7.45
N PRO A 118 -40.43 10.46 -8.58
CA PRO A 118 -39.37 9.48 -8.74
C PRO A 118 -37.98 10.12 -8.59
N PHE A 119 -37.13 9.55 -7.74
CA PHE A 119 -35.75 9.99 -7.58
C PHE A 119 -34.93 9.63 -8.82
N GLN A 120 -34.13 10.58 -9.31
CA GLN A 120 -33.26 10.39 -10.48
C GLN A 120 -31.79 10.51 -10.06
N ASP A 121 -30.88 9.81 -10.73
CA ASP A 121 -29.47 9.72 -10.31
C ASP A 121 -28.78 11.09 -10.19
N TRP A 122 -29.11 12.05 -11.04
CA TRP A 122 -28.56 13.40 -10.98
C TRP A 122 -29.00 14.18 -9.72
N MET A 123 -30.08 13.77 -9.05
CA MET A 123 -30.54 14.37 -7.79
C MET A 123 -29.66 13.98 -6.60
N THR A 124 -28.74 13.02 -6.78
CA THR A 124 -27.81 12.55 -5.72
C THR A 124 -27.05 13.69 -5.08
N ASN A 125 -26.62 14.68 -5.87
CA ASN A 125 -26.04 15.92 -5.37
C ASN A 125 -26.82 17.08 -6.00
N SER A 126 -27.80 17.60 -5.27
CA SER A 126 -28.72 18.62 -5.79
C SER A 126 -29.15 19.60 -4.70
N VAL A 127 -29.84 20.65 -5.11
CA VAL A 127 -30.33 21.71 -4.23
C VAL A 127 -31.84 21.84 -4.40
N LEU A 128 -32.58 21.81 -3.30
CA LEU A 128 -33.95 22.28 -3.27
C LEU A 128 -33.93 23.81 -3.12
N GLY A 129 -34.69 24.50 -3.95
CA GLY A 129 -34.92 25.93 -3.83
C GLY A 129 -36.26 26.36 -4.40
N PHE A 130 -36.53 27.66 -4.30
CA PHE A 130 -37.76 28.26 -4.77
C PHE A 130 -37.49 29.35 -5.81
N ASP A 131 -38.26 29.34 -6.89
CA ASP A 131 -38.46 30.50 -7.76
C ASP A 131 -39.71 31.24 -7.28
N ILE A 132 -39.53 32.48 -6.80
CA ILE A 132 -40.58 33.28 -6.18
C ILE A 132 -40.85 34.50 -7.07
N LYS A 133 -42.04 34.56 -7.65
CA LYS A 133 -42.44 35.61 -8.58
C LYS A 133 -43.70 36.32 -8.13
N THR A 134 -43.68 37.64 -8.14
CA THR A 134 -44.87 38.47 -8.00
C THR A 134 -45.39 38.85 -9.38
N GLU A 135 -46.64 38.54 -9.65
CA GLU A 135 -47.31 38.84 -10.91
C GLU A 135 -48.50 39.77 -10.67
N GLY A 136 -48.61 40.82 -11.48
CA GLY A 136 -49.74 41.75 -11.48
C GLY A 136 -50.65 41.58 -12.69
N CYS A 137 -51.82 42.21 -12.63
CA CYS A 137 -52.85 42.17 -13.68
C CYS A 137 -52.36 42.71 -15.06
N CYS A 138 -51.25 43.46 -15.10
CA CYS A 138 -50.70 44.09 -16.31
C CYS A 138 -49.42 43.41 -16.87
N GLY A 139 -49.08 42.20 -16.43
CA GLY A 139 -48.02 41.39 -17.06
C GLY A 139 -46.57 41.69 -16.65
N SER A 140 -46.32 42.69 -15.81
CA SER A 140 -44.99 42.89 -15.21
C SER A 140 -44.78 41.87 -14.09
N ALA A 141 -43.99 40.83 -14.35
CA ALA A 141 -43.50 39.91 -13.32
C ALA A 141 -42.21 40.46 -12.72
N SER A 142 -42.16 40.58 -11.40
CA SER A 142 -40.93 40.86 -10.65
C SER A 142 -40.72 39.70 -9.69
N GLY A 143 -39.59 39.02 -9.78
CA GLY A 143 -39.26 37.87 -8.95
C GLY A 143 -37.82 37.87 -8.51
N ASP A 144 -37.55 37.20 -7.41
CA ASP A 144 -36.21 36.97 -6.91
C ASP A 144 -35.49 35.91 -7.76
N ALA A 145 -34.16 35.96 -7.79
CA ALA A 145 -33.37 34.85 -8.30
C ALA A 145 -33.66 33.58 -7.48
N PHE A 146 -33.49 32.40 -8.11
CA PHE A 146 -33.66 31.09 -7.47
C PHE A 146 -33.07 31.09 -6.06
N LEU A 147 -33.92 30.86 -5.06
CA LEU A 147 -33.59 30.90 -3.64
C LEU A 147 -33.31 29.48 -3.15
N PRO A 148 -32.04 29.07 -2.98
CA PRO A 148 -31.71 27.75 -2.46
C PRO A 148 -32.05 27.65 -0.97
N VAL A 149 -32.66 26.54 -0.56
CA VAL A 149 -33.11 26.33 0.84
C VAL A 149 -32.60 25.05 1.48
N ALA A 150 -32.23 24.03 0.68
CA ALA A 150 -31.62 22.81 1.21
C ALA A 150 -30.65 22.17 0.21
N ASP A 151 -29.50 21.73 0.72
CA ASP A 151 -28.55 20.90 -0.01
C ASP A 151 -28.89 19.42 0.22
N LEU A 152 -29.03 18.67 -0.87
CA LEU A 152 -29.37 17.25 -0.89
C LEU A 152 -28.13 16.44 -1.30
N ASN A 153 -27.68 15.55 -0.41
CA ASN A 153 -26.62 14.60 -0.68
C ASN A 153 -27.12 13.18 -0.40
N TYR A 154 -27.28 12.36 -1.43
CA TYR A 154 -27.64 10.95 -1.34
C TYR A 154 -26.50 10.02 -1.76
N ALA A 155 -25.30 10.53 -1.98
CA ALA A 155 -24.11 9.73 -2.27
C ALA A 155 -23.57 9.14 -0.97
N PRO A 156 -23.48 7.79 -0.83
CA PRO A 156 -22.86 7.19 0.32
C PRO A 156 -21.44 7.73 0.53
N PRO A 157 -21.04 8.05 1.77
CA PRO A 157 -19.68 8.48 2.04
C PRO A 157 -18.69 7.39 1.64
N GLN A 158 -17.52 7.79 1.15
CA GLN A 158 -16.47 6.83 0.84
C GLN A 158 -15.73 6.37 2.10
N TYR A 159 -15.23 5.14 2.08
CA TYR A 159 -14.39 4.62 3.16
C TYR A 159 -13.03 5.33 3.20
N THR A 160 -12.71 5.89 4.37
CA THR A 160 -11.45 6.57 4.66
C THR A 160 -10.63 5.73 5.63
N ALA A 161 -9.47 5.27 5.19
CA ALA A 161 -8.61 4.42 6.01
C ALA A 161 -7.71 5.25 6.93
N SER A 162 -7.41 4.70 8.11
CA SER A 162 -6.33 5.18 8.97
C SER A 162 -5.14 4.27 8.81
N TYR A 163 -4.02 4.78 8.30
CA TYR A 163 -2.82 3.98 8.06
C TYR A 163 -1.93 3.98 9.29
N ASN A 164 -1.78 2.80 9.91
CA ASN A 164 -0.77 2.56 10.93
C ASN A 164 0.35 1.72 10.29
N TYR A 165 1.59 2.03 10.67
CA TYR A 165 2.77 1.25 10.29
C TYR A 165 3.31 0.56 11.53
N ILE A 166 3.57 -0.73 11.44
CA ILE A 166 4.04 -1.57 12.53
C ILE A 166 5.54 -1.36 12.69
N GLU A 167 5.98 -1.02 13.90
CA GLU A 167 7.39 -0.91 14.22
C GLU A 167 8.06 -2.30 14.19
N PRO A 168 9.07 -2.52 13.34
CA PRO A 168 9.81 -3.77 13.32
C PRO A 168 10.64 -3.92 14.59
N LYS A 169 10.72 -5.16 15.12
CA LYS A 169 11.60 -5.47 16.24
C LYS A 169 13.05 -5.14 15.88
N ALA A 170 13.72 -4.36 16.72
CA ALA A 170 15.13 -4.04 16.53
C ALA A 170 15.97 -5.32 16.59
N ALA A 171 16.80 -5.55 15.57
CA ALA A 171 17.75 -6.66 15.57
C ALA A 171 18.82 -6.43 16.64
N ASP A 172 19.23 -7.49 17.34
CA ASP A 172 20.26 -7.41 18.37
C ASP A 172 21.64 -7.05 17.77
N SER A 173 21.98 -7.67 16.64
CA SER A 173 23.16 -7.38 15.82
C SER A 173 22.81 -7.38 14.32
N LYS A 174 23.56 -6.62 13.52
CA LYS A 174 23.35 -6.52 12.06
C LYS A 174 24.45 -7.29 11.35
N LEU A 175 24.24 -8.61 11.23
CA LEU A 175 25.18 -9.53 10.59
C LEU A 175 24.81 -9.73 9.12
N PHE A 176 25.82 -9.68 8.27
CA PHE A 176 25.70 -9.89 6.83
C PHE A 176 26.78 -10.85 6.36
N ASN A 177 26.51 -11.54 5.25
CA ASN A 177 27.45 -12.47 4.63
C ASN A 177 27.81 -11.98 3.22
N LEU A 178 29.10 -11.94 2.91
CA LEU A 178 29.60 -11.91 1.54
C LEU A 178 30.14 -13.29 1.19
N THR A 179 29.72 -13.83 0.05
CA THR A 179 30.14 -15.16 -0.40
C THR A 179 30.88 -15.08 -1.72
N GLY A 180 31.77 -16.02 -1.97
CA GLY A 180 32.48 -16.14 -3.24
C GLY A 180 33.25 -17.44 -3.38
N LYS A 181 33.87 -17.61 -4.54
CA LYS A 181 34.71 -18.77 -4.87
C LYS A 181 36.06 -18.30 -5.40
N ALA A 182 37.13 -18.94 -4.98
CA ALA A 182 38.48 -18.70 -5.48
C ALA A 182 39.05 -19.97 -6.13
N TYR A 183 39.52 -19.86 -7.38
CA TYR A 183 40.06 -20.98 -8.16
C TYR A 183 41.59 -21.01 -8.13
N ILE A 184 42.15 -21.13 -6.92
CA ILE A 184 43.60 -21.06 -6.72
C ILE A 184 44.26 -22.27 -7.37
N SER A 185 45.18 -22.00 -8.30
CA SER A 185 46.01 -22.97 -8.98
C SER A 185 47.18 -23.39 -8.11
N PHE A 186 47.43 -24.68 -8.02
CA PHE A 186 48.58 -25.24 -7.30
C PHE A 186 49.46 -26.01 -8.25
N VAL A 187 50.77 -26.01 -7.99
CA VAL A 187 51.67 -26.96 -8.66
C VAL A 187 51.20 -28.39 -8.31
N VAL A 188 51.34 -29.30 -9.26
CA VAL A 188 50.90 -30.70 -9.12
C VAL A 188 51.37 -31.28 -7.78
N ASN A 189 50.41 -31.86 -7.05
CA ASN A 189 50.62 -32.49 -5.75
C ASN A 189 51.15 -31.57 -4.63
N LYS A 190 51.09 -30.24 -4.79
CA LYS A 190 51.44 -29.25 -3.76
C LYS A 190 50.21 -28.55 -3.19
N THR A 191 50.38 -28.03 -1.98
CA THR A 191 49.37 -27.27 -1.22
C THR A 191 49.77 -25.82 -0.96
N ALA A 192 51.05 -25.47 -1.13
CA ALA A 192 51.53 -24.10 -0.94
C ALA A 192 51.03 -23.17 -2.03
N ILE A 193 50.49 -22.01 -1.64
CA ILE A 193 50.08 -20.95 -2.57
C ILE A 193 51.31 -20.25 -3.13
N ASN A 194 51.38 -20.12 -4.45
CA ASN A 194 52.30 -19.23 -5.14
C ASN A 194 51.47 -18.14 -5.84
N PRO A 195 51.49 -16.88 -5.37
CA PRO A 195 50.70 -15.79 -5.97
C PRO A 195 50.99 -15.54 -7.46
N ASP A 196 52.22 -15.80 -7.92
CA ASP A 196 52.64 -15.58 -9.30
C ASP A 196 52.43 -16.81 -10.21
N TYR A 197 51.88 -17.89 -9.67
CA TYR A 197 51.57 -19.09 -10.45
C TYR A 197 50.22 -18.96 -11.16
N MET A 198 50.26 -19.04 -12.49
CA MET A 198 49.06 -18.94 -13.34
C MET A 198 48.24 -17.68 -13.03
N ASN A 199 46.94 -17.83 -12.78
CA ASN A 199 46.02 -16.72 -12.49
C ASN A 199 45.83 -16.45 -10.99
N ASN A 200 46.71 -16.98 -10.12
CA ASN A 200 46.52 -16.91 -8.68
C ASN A 200 46.41 -15.49 -8.15
N LYS A 201 47.18 -14.54 -8.71
CA LYS A 201 47.07 -13.13 -8.33
C LYS A 201 45.64 -12.60 -8.47
N ALA A 202 44.96 -12.91 -9.57
CA ALA A 202 43.58 -12.48 -9.78
C ALA A 202 42.59 -13.24 -8.90
N GLU A 203 42.77 -14.55 -8.72
CA GLU A 203 41.89 -15.37 -7.87
C GLU A 203 42.00 -14.99 -6.39
N LEU A 204 43.22 -14.72 -5.90
CA LEU A 204 43.46 -14.19 -4.56
C LEU A 204 42.82 -12.82 -4.42
N LYS A 205 42.96 -11.94 -5.43
CA LYS A 205 42.35 -10.60 -5.38
C LYS A 205 40.84 -10.64 -5.13
N LYS A 206 40.10 -11.65 -5.62
CA LYS A 206 38.65 -11.76 -5.37
C LYS A 206 38.28 -11.83 -3.89
N ILE A 207 38.94 -12.71 -3.13
CA ILE A 207 38.70 -12.84 -1.69
C ILE A 207 39.22 -11.60 -0.94
N LEU A 208 40.37 -11.05 -1.35
CA LEU A 208 40.93 -9.83 -0.77
C LEU A 208 39.99 -8.63 -0.95
N ASP A 209 39.49 -8.40 -2.16
CA ASP A 209 38.52 -7.33 -2.46
C ASP A 209 37.24 -7.48 -1.64
N THR A 210 36.81 -8.72 -1.38
CA THR A 210 35.63 -8.97 -0.54
C THR A 210 35.89 -8.59 0.92
N ILE A 211 37.09 -8.88 1.43
CA ILE A 211 37.52 -8.50 2.79
C ILE A 211 37.71 -6.98 2.89
N ASP A 212 38.35 -6.38 1.89
CA ASP A 212 38.63 -4.94 1.82
C ASP A 212 37.34 -4.14 1.76
N ALA A 213 36.31 -4.60 1.02
CA ALA A 213 34.99 -3.99 1.02
C ALA A 213 34.36 -3.87 2.43
N VAL A 214 34.68 -4.80 3.34
CA VAL A 214 34.27 -4.75 4.74
C VAL A 214 35.23 -3.88 5.56
N LYS A 215 36.55 -4.03 5.39
CA LYS A 215 37.54 -3.30 6.18
C LYS A 215 37.55 -1.79 5.89
N ASP A 216 37.32 -1.40 4.65
CA ASP A 216 37.25 0.01 4.23
C ASP A 216 35.94 0.67 4.69
N ASN A 217 34.96 -0.12 5.08
CA ASN A 217 33.74 0.37 5.70
C ASN A 217 33.96 0.62 7.20
N LYS A 218 34.11 1.90 7.57
CA LYS A 218 34.25 2.35 8.97
C LYS A 218 33.14 1.87 9.93
N ASP A 219 31.97 1.51 9.38
CA ASP A 219 30.80 1.09 10.14
C ASP A 219 30.73 -0.44 10.29
N ALA A 220 31.63 -1.18 9.66
CA ALA A 220 31.62 -2.64 9.61
C ALA A 220 32.85 -3.26 10.27
N LYS A 221 32.67 -4.48 10.78
CA LYS A 221 33.75 -5.28 11.35
C LYS A 221 33.59 -6.74 10.95
N VAL A 222 34.65 -7.35 10.42
CA VAL A 222 34.68 -8.79 10.15
C VAL A 222 34.52 -9.55 11.47
N ARG A 223 33.60 -10.51 11.49
CA ARG A 223 33.29 -11.36 12.66
C ARG A 223 33.61 -12.83 12.44
N HIS A 224 33.55 -13.31 11.21
CA HIS A 224 33.86 -14.70 10.87
C HIS A 224 34.28 -14.82 9.41
N ILE A 225 35.21 -15.73 9.11
CA ILE A 225 35.62 -16.10 7.76
C ILE A 225 35.59 -17.62 7.67
N LYS A 226 34.62 -18.16 6.94
CA LYS A 226 34.54 -19.58 6.65
C LYS A 226 35.19 -19.86 5.31
N LEU A 227 36.04 -20.88 5.24
CA LEU A 227 36.67 -21.38 4.02
C LEU A 227 36.35 -22.88 3.86
N THR A 228 35.88 -23.26 2.69
CA THR A 228 35.63 -24.67 2.34
C THR A 228 36.36 -24.99 1.05
N GLY A 229 37.42 -25.80 1.12
CA GLY A 229 38.17 -26.19 -0.07
C GLY A 229 37.68 -27.48 -0.70
N TYR A 230 37.74 -27.53 -2.01
CA TYR A 230 37.26 -28.62 -2.84
C TYR A 230 38.40 -29.14 -3.72
N ALA A 231 38.46 -30.46 -3.88
CA ALA A 231 39.27 -31.08 -4.91
C ALA A 231 38.39 -31.80 -5.94
N SER A 232 38.94 -31.95 -7.14
CA SER A 232 38.32 -32.75 -8.20
C SER A 232 38.46 -34.24 -7.86
N PRO A 233 37.50 -35.09 -8.27
CA PRO A 233 37.59 -36.54 -8.11
C PRO A 233 38.64 -37.10 -9.07
N GLU A 234 39.93 -36.96 -8.74
CA GLU A 234 41.04 -37.49 -9.54
C GLU A 234 42.12 -38.13 -8.66
N GLY A 235 42.70 -39.23 -9.14
CA GLY A 235 43.68 -39.97 -8.34
C GLY A 235 43.10 -40.61 -7.06
N PRO A 236 43.95 -41.00 -6.10
CA PRO A 236 43.50 -41.64 -4.86
C PRO A 236 42.74 -40.68 -3.94
N TYR A 237 41.63 -41.16 -3.37
CA TYR A 237 40.78 -40.38 -2.45
C TYR A 237 41.55 -39.73 -1.29
N GLU A 238 42.43 -40.49 -0.61
CA GLU A 238 43.27 -39.97 0.48
C GLU A 238 44.17 -38.81 0.05
N ASN A 239 44.61 -38.80 -1.20
CA ASN A 239 45.38 -37.67 -1.72
C ASN A 239 44.49 -36.43 -1.91
N ASN A 240 43.23 -36.62 -2.31
CA ASN A 240 42.26 -35.55 -2.45
C ASN A 240 41.87 -34.95 -1.09
N VAL A 241 41.76 -35.77 -0.04
CA VAL A 241 41.60 -35.32 1.36
C VAL A 241 42.76 -34.38 1.72
N ARG A 242 44.00 -34.87 1.61
CA ARG A 242 45.22 -34.11 1.93
C ARG A 242 45.31 -32.80 1.14
N LEU A 243 44.98 -32.83 -0.15
CA LEU A 243 45.05 -31.66 -1.03
C LEU A 243 43.97 -30.64 -0.68
N ALA A 244 42.71 -31.05 -0.49
CA ALA A 244 41.62 -30.15 -0.16
C ALA A 244 41.86 -29.47 1.20
N GLU A 245 42.23 -30.23 2.23
CA GLU A 245 42.57 -29.69 3.56
C GLU A 245 43.77 -28.75 3.49
N GLY A 246 44.89 -29.21 2.95
CA GLY A 246 46.14 -28.46 2.94
C GLY A 246 46.04 -27.15 2.13
N ARG A 247 45.30 -27.15 1.02
CA ARG A 247 45.08 -25.94 0.21
C ARG A 247 44.16 -24.94 0.90
N THR A 248 43.15 -25.42 1.63
CA THR A 248 42.27 -24.55 2.44
C THR A 248 43.06 -23.88 3.56
N VAL A 249 43.90 -24.64 4.26
CA VAL A 249 44.78 -24.11 5.32
C VAL A 249 45.77 -23.11 4.74
N ALA A 250 46.35 -23.37 3.58
CA ALA A 250 47.26 -22.42 2.93
C ALA A 250 46.56 -21.09 2.60
N LEU A 251 45.30 -21.12 2.14
CA LEU A 251 44.52 -19.90 1.92
C LEU A 251 44.18 -19.18 3.22
N LYS A 252 43.76 -19.92 4.26
CA LYS A 252 43.56 -19.37 5.62
C LYS A 252 44.79 -18.60 6.06
N ASP A 253 45.97 -19.22 6.01
CA ASP A 253 47.21 -18.62 6.48
C ASP A 253 47.63 -17.42 5.61
N TYR A 254 47.44 -17.50 4.30
CA TYR A 254 47.69 -16.38 3.39
C TYR A 254 46.87 -15.13 3.78
N VAL A 255 45.55 -15.29 3.93
CA VAL A 255 44.65 -14.18 4.30
C VAL A 255 44.93 -13.71 5.73
N ARG A 256 45.10 -14.64 6.67
CA ARG A 256 45.38 -14.32 8.09
C ARG A 256 46.62 -13.46 8.23
N ASN A 257 47.72 -13.85 7.57
CA ASN A 257 48.99 -13.14 7.67
C ASN A 257 48.94 -11.78 6.97
N LEU A 258 48.28 -11.69 5.81
CA LEU A 258 48.17 -10.44 5.05
C LEU A 258 47.41 -9.35 5.83
N TYR A 259 46.33 -9.73 6.53
CA TYR A 259 45.49 -8.79 7.29
C TYR A 259 45.79 -8.75 8.79
N ALA A 260 46.73 -9.56 9.27
CA ALA A 260 47.01 -9.80 10.69
C ALA A 260 45.73 -10.17 11.50
N PHE A 261 44.87 -11.00 10.91
CA PHE A 261 43.64 -11.43 11.58
C PHE A 261 43.95 -12.47 12.69
N PRO A 262 43.16 -12.49 13.77
CA PRO A 262 43.30 -13.51 14.80
C PRO A 262 42.79 -14.86 14.30
N GLU A 263 43.37 -15.95 14.81
CA GLU A 263 43.03 -17.30 14.34
C GLU A 263 41.56 -17.68 14.58
N ASN A 264 40.96 -17.21 15.68
CA ASN A 264 39.57 -17.46 16.04
C ASN A 264 38.54 -16.84 15.07
N LEU A 265 38.97 -16.03 14.11
CA LEU A 265 38.12 -15.50 13.05
C LEU A 265 37.84 -16.54 11.95
N PHE A 266 38.63 -17.61 11.86
CA PHE A 266 38.58 -18.54 10.75
C PHE A 266 37.96 -19.88 11.12
N GLU A 267 37.09 -20.37 10.25
CA GLU A 267 36.60 -21.74 10.23
C GLU A 267 37.00 -22.38 8.90
N THR A 268 37.73 -23.49 8.93
CA THR A 268 38.13 -24.22 7.72
C THR A 268 37.45 -25.58 7.67
N SER A 269 37.00 -25.95 6.48
CA SER A 269 36.46 -27.27 6.15
C SER A 269 36.93 -27.69 4.76
N SER A 270 36.76 -28.95 4.41
CA SER A 270 37.14 -29.45 3.09
C SER A 270 36.20 -30.54 2.60
N VAL A 271 36.00 -30.56 1.30
CA VAL A 271 35.31 -31.63 0.57
C VAL A 271 36.35 -32.28 -0.34
N PRO A 272 36.77 -33.53 -0.06
CA PRO A 272 37.81 -34.21 -0.84
C PRO A 272 37.46 -34.29 -2.33
N GLU A 273 36.20 -34.54 -2.67
CA GLU A 273 35.77 -34.66 -4.06
C GLU A 273 34.45 -33.92 -4.28
N ASP A 274 34.47 -32.89 -5.14
CA ASP A 274 33.29 -32.05 -5.45
C ASP A 274 32.32 -32.75 -6.40
N TRP A 275 31.64 -33.78 -5.89
CA TRP A 275 30.65 -34.55 -6.65
C TRP A 275 29.42 -33.74 -7.04
N GLU A 276 28.97 -32.81 -6.18
CA GLU A 276 27.87 -31.89 -6.50
C GLU A 276 28.26 -30.89 -7.59
N GLY A 277 29.48 -30.33 -7.53
CA GLY A 277 30.02 -29.50 -8.59
C GLY A 277 30.18 -30.26 -9.91
N LEU A 278 30.65 -31.53 -9.85
CA LEU A 278 30.74 -32.38 -11.04
C LEU A 278 29.36 -32.61 -11.67
N LYS A 279 28.37 -32.97 -10.86
CA LYS A 279 26.98 -33.14 -11.31
C LYS A 279 26.46 -31.90 -12.02
N ALA A 280 26.55 -30.74 -11.38
CA ALA A 280 26.07 -29.48 -11.93
C ALA A 280 26.80 -29.08 -13.23
N ALA A 281 28.09 -29.44 -13.37
CA ALA A 281 28.86 -29.19 -14.57
C ALA A 281 28.50 -30.16 -15.72
N VAL A 282 28.30 -31.45 -15.41
CA VAL A 282 27.89 -32.47 -16.39
C VAL A 282 26.50 -32.16 -16.94
N GLU A 283 25.53 -31.77 -16.10
CA GLU A 283 24.18 -31.37 -16.52
C GLU A 283 24.19 -30.22 -17.55
N LYS A 284 25.23 -29.38 -17.53
CA LYS A 284 25.40 -28.23 -18.45
C LYS A 284 26.37 -28.47 -19.61
N SER A 285 26.98 -29.66 -19.68
CA SER A 285 28.10 -29.93 -20.58
C SER A 285 27.68 -30.32 -22.01
N GLY A 286 26.44 -30.78 -22.21
CA GLY A 286 25.96 -31.31 -23.48
C GLY A 286 26.58 -32.66 -23.88
N LEU A 287 27.20 -33.38 -22.95
CA LEU A 287 27.72 -34.74 -23.17
C LEU A 287 26.59 -35.72 -23.49
N ALA A 288 26.84 -36.66 -24.40
CA ALA A 288 25.86 -37.67 -24.79
C ALA A 288 25.41 -38.53 -23.59
N ASP A 289 26.36 -38.91 -22.73
CA ASP A 289 26.13 -39.77 -21.57
C ASP A 289 25.87 -38.96 -20.28
N ALA A 290 25.47 -37.68 -20.40
CA ALA A 290 25.35 -36.79 -19.24
C ALA A 290 24.33 -37.30 -18.20
N SER A 291 23.21 -37.86 -18.66
CA SER A 291 22.16 -38.38 -17.78
C SER A 291 22.64 -39.61 -16.98
N GLU A 292 23.35 -40.52 -17.62
CA GLU A 292 23.91 -41.72 -17.02
C GLU A 292 25.03 -41.39 -16.02
N ILE A 293 25.87 -40.40 -16.34
CA ILE A 293 26.88 -39.90 -15.40
C ILE A 293 26.21 -39.30 -14.16
N VAL A 294 25.16 -38.48 -14.33
CA VAL A 294 24.42 -37.88 -13.21
C VAL A 294 23.72 -38.94 -12.36
N GLU A 295 23.12 -39.95 -12.98
CA GLU A 295 22.51 -41.09 -12.29
C GLU A 295 23.55 -41.82 -11.45
N PHE A 296 24.74 -42.10 -12.02
CA PHE A 296 25.83 -42.70 -11.27
C PHE A 296 26.29 -41.83 -10.10
N ILE A 297 26.42 -40.51 -10.27
CA ILE A 297 26.81 -39.60 -9.19
C ILE A 297 25.79 -39.62 -8.03
N ASN A 298 24.50 -39.73 -8.33
CA ASN A 298 23.42 -39.78 -7.32
C ASN A 298 23.29 -41.17 -6.65
N SER A 299 24.02 -42.19 -7.11
CA SER A 299 23.99 -43.52 -6.51
C SER A 299 24.63 -43.55 -5.11
N ASP A 300 24.38 -44.63 -4.38
CA ASP A 300 24.98 -44.92 -3.08
C ASP A 300 26.41 -45.50 -3.18
N TYR A 301 27.05 -45.41 -4.36
CA TYR A 301 28.38 -45.97 -4.56
C TYR A 301 29.42 -45.32 -3.63
N PRO A 302 30.28 -46.12 -2.95
CA PRO A 302 31.27 -45.61 -2.00
C PRO A 302 32.14 -44.51 -2.59
N ILE A 303 32.20 -43.36 -1.90
CA ILE A 303 32.84 -42.14 -2.42
C ILE A 303 34.32 -42.38 -2.73
N GLU A 304 35.01 -43.18 -1.92
CA GLU A 304 36.45 -43.46 -2.03
C GLU A 304 36.80 -44.24 -3.30
N LYS A 305 35.82 -44.93 -3.90
CA LYS A 305 35.98 -45.72 -5.12
C LYS A 305 35.22 -45.12 -6.31
N ARG A 306 34.47 -44.05 -6.08
CA ARG A 306 33.51 -43.52 -7.05
C ARG A 306 34.18 -42.98 -8.30
N ASN A 307 35.32 -42.29 -8.17
CA ASN A 307 36.10 -41.84 -9.32
C ASN A 307 36.64 -43.00 -10.16
N ASP A 308 37.18 -44.05 -9.53
CA ASP A 308 37.67 -45.24 -10.25
C ASP A 308 36.56 -45.93 -11.00
N ARG A 309 35.37 -46.02 -10.39
CA ARG A 309 34.20 -46.59 -11.03
C ARG A 309 33.67 -45.71 -12.16
N LEU A 310 33.62 -44.39 -11.99
CA LEU A 310 33.24 -43.44 -13.04
C LEU A 310 34.14 -43.61 -14.27
N ARG A 311 35.46 -43.70 -14.06
CA ARG A 311 36.45 -43.90 -15.12
C ARG A 311 36.26 -45.22 -15.87
N GLN A 312 35.85 -46.28 -15.17
CA GLN A 312 35.56 -47.58 -15.78
C GLN A 312 34.26 -47.58 -16.59
N LEU A 313 33.22 -46.89 -16.09
CA LEU A 313 31.91 -46.83 -16.72
C LEU A 313 31.92 -45.94 -17.97
N PHE A 314 32.71 -44.86 -17.95
CA PHE A 314 32.72 -43.85 -19.01
C PHE A 314 34.14 -43.59 -19.56
N PRO A 315 34.84 -44.60 -20.11
CA PRO A 315 36.24 -44.48 -20.51
C PRO A 315 36.47 -43.46 -21.64
N ASP A 316 35.51 -43.28 -22.54
CA ASP A 316 35.61 -42.33 -23.66
C ASP A 316 35.33 -40.87 -23.23
N THR A 317 34.43 -40.70 -22.26
CA THR A 317 34.03 -39.38 -21.73
C THR A 317 34.98 -38.89 -20.63
N TYR A 318 35.60 -39.78 -19.87
CA TYR A 318 36.48 -39.44 -18.74
C TYR A 318 37.63 -38.47 -19.10
N PRO A 319 38.36 -38.62 -20.23
CA PRO A 319 39.39 -37.67 -20.64
C PRO A 319 38.84 -36.25 -20.84
N PHE A 320 37.60 -36.10 -21.32
CA PHE A 320 36.94 -34.81 -21.45
C PHE A 320 36.64 -34.21 -20.08
N LEU A 321 36.10 -35.00 -19.13
CA LEU A 321 35.85 -34.56 -17.76
C LEU A 321 37.14 -34.05 -17.09
N LEU A 322 38.22 -34.83 -17.19
CA LEU A 322 39.51 -34.51 -16.61
C LEU A 322 40.11 -33.21 -17.17
N LYS A 323 39.97 -32.97 -18.48
CA LYS A 323 40.55 -31.82 -19.16
C LYS A 323 39.71 -30.55 -19.00
N ASN A 324 38.38 -30.66 -19.09
CA ASN A 324 37.49 -29.51 -19.27
C ASN A 324 36.58 -29.22 -18.07
N ILE A 325 36.31 -30.21 -17.21
CA ILE A 325 35.39 -30.04 -16.06
C ILE A 325 36.16 -30.02 -14.73
N TYR A 326 37.00 -31.02 -14.49
CA TYR A 326 37.71 -31.19 -13.21
C TYR A 326 38.54 -29.98 -12.78
N PRO A 327 39.21 -29.22 -13.66
CA PRO A 327 39.92 -28.00 -13.24
C PRO A 327 39.00 -27.00 -12.52
N GLY A 328 37.73 -26.89 -12.92
CA GLY A 328 36.73 -26.02 -12.29
C GLY A 328 36.16 -26.56 -10.99
N LEU A 329 36.47 -27.79 -10.59
CA LEU A 329 36.06 -28.37 -9.30
C LEU A 329 37.08 -28.10 -8.18
N ARG A 330 38.27 -27.62 -8.55
CA ARG A 330 39.33 -27.26 -7.60
C ARG A 330 39.16 -25.80 -7.18
N HIS A 331 38.36 -25.56 -6.15
CA HIS A 331 38.05 -24.21 -5.68
C HIS A 331 38.00 -24.14 -4.16
N THR A 332 38.03 -22.92 -3.62
CA THR A 332 37.70 -22.67 -2.22
C THR A 332 36.54 -21.70 -2.16
N ASP A 333 35.44 -22.16 -1.57
CA ASP A 333 34.30 -21.32 -1.25
C ASP A 333 34.60 -20.56 0.03
N TYR A 334 34.29 -19.26 0.05
CA TYR A 334 34.46 -18.43 1.23
C TYR A 334 33.18 -17.70 1.61
N VAL A 335 32.96 -17.55 2.91
CA VAL A 335 31.89 -16.74 3.50
C VAL A 335 32.52 -15.80 4.52
N ILE A 336 32.38 -14.49 4.27
CA ILE A 336 32.84 -13.44 5.18
C ILE A 336 31.61 -12.88 5.89
N THR A 337 31.47 -13.22 7.16
CA THR A 337 30.45 -12.66 8.02
C THR A 337 30.98 -11.38 8.67
N TYR A 338 30.24 -10.30 8.54
CA TYR A 338 30.59 -9.01 9.13
C TYR A 338 29.39 -8.39 9.86
N GLU A 339 29.71 -7.60 10.88
CA GLU A 339 28.73 -6.85 11.64
C GLU A 339 28.80 -5.38 11.25
N VAL A 340 27.65 -4.77 10.96
CA VAL A 340 27.52 -3.32 10.81
C VAL A 340 26.96 -2.73 12.11
N ARG A 341 27.51 -1.62 12.58
CA ARG A 341 26.94 -0.94 13.75
C ARG A 341 25.49 -0.49 13.51
N LYS A 342 24.77 -0.24 14.59
CA LYS A 342 23.46 0.41 14.53
C LYS A 342 23.62 1.90 14.28
N TYR A 343 22.72 2.45 13.49
CA TYR A 343 22.58 3.87 13.22
C TYR A 343 21.37 4.38 14.01
N THR A 344 21.55 5.44 14.79
CA THR A 344 20.49 6.05 15.58
C THR A 344 20.17 7.48 15.14
N ASP A 345 21.08 8.13 14.41
CA ASP A 345 20.85 9.45 13.82
C ASP A 345 20.15 9.34 12.45
N ILE A 346 19.07 10.08 12.27
CA ILE A 346 18.25 10.02 11.05
C ILE A 346 19.00 10.55 9.82
N ASN A 347 19.85 11.56 9.95
CA ASN A 347 20.59 12.09 8.80
C ASN A 347 21.65 11.09 8.33
N GLU A 348 22.29 10.40 9.28
CA GLU A 348 23.17 9.28 8.98
C GLU A 348 22.43 8.14 8.30
N ILE A 349 21.29 7.69 8.84
CA ILE A 349 20.46 6.65 8.20
C ILE A 349 20.07 7.06 6.78
N ARG A 350 19.70 8.32 6.56
CA ARG A 350 19.36 8.85 5.22
C ARG A 350 20.54 8.77 4.25
N GLN A 351 21.76 9.06 4.71
CA GLN A 351 22.96 8.97 3.87
C GLN A 351 23.34 7.51 3.54
N VAL A 352 23.21 6.62 4.53
CA VAL A 352 23.43 5.18 4.33
C VAL A 352 22.37 4.61 3.38
N PHE A 353 21.10 5.01 3.50
CA PHE A 353 20.03 4.59 2.59
C PHE A 353 20.35 4.89 1.12
N LYS A 354 20.90 6.08 0.83
CA LYS A 354 21.25 6.50 -0.54
C LYS A 354 22.44 5.73 -1.14
N THR A 355 23.37 5.28 -0.31
CA THR A 355 24.67 4.77 -0.78
C THR A 355 24.83 3.26 -0.59
N ARG A 356 24.33 2.74 0.53
CA ARG A 356 24.49 1.36 1.00
C ARG A 356 23.24 0.92 1.79
N PRO A 357 22.04 0.96 1.19
CA PRO A 357 20.79 0.63 1.90
C PRO A 357 20.83 -0.76 2.53
N GLN A 358 21.54 -1.72 1.93
CA GLN A 358 21.76 -3.07 2.48
C GLN A 358 22.38 -3.09 3.88
N ASN A 359 23.05 -2.01 4.29
CA ASN A 359 23.62 -1.89 5.63
C ASN A 359 22.58 -1.47 6.69
N LEU A 360 21.34 -1.16 6.29
CA LEU A 360 20.25 -0.79 7.19
C LEU A 360 19.43 -2.02 7.58
N SER A 361 19.10 -2.09 8.86
CA SER A 361 18.10 -3.00 9.39
C SER A 361 16.69 -2.50 9.04
N LEU A 362 15.73 -3.41 9.10
CA LEU A 362 14.32 -3.08 8.88
C LEU A 362 13.80 -2.00 9.85
N ASN A 363 14.24 -2.01 11.13
CA ASN A 363 13.89 -0.98 12.10
C ASN A 363 14.48 0.40 11.73
N GLU A 364 15.73 0.47 11.27
CA GLU A 364 16.33 1.75 10.83
C GLU A 364 15.63 2.32 9.58
N LEU A 365 15.21 1.46 8.65
CA LEU A 365 14.37 1.87 7.52
C LEU A 365 13.03 2.42 8.03
N PHE A 366 12.40 1.77 9.01
CA PHE A 366 11.18 2.27 9.62
C PHE A 366 11.36 3.64 10.29
N LEU A 367 12.46 3.84 11.03
CA LEU A 367 12.82 5.14 11.61
C LEU A 367 13.01 6.21 10.53
N LEU A 368 13.65 5.86 9.41
CA LEU A 368 13.81 6.76 8.28
C LEU A 368 12.46 7.12 7.64
N ALA A 369 11.58 6.14 7.43
CA ALA A 369 10.25 6.39 6.87
C ALA A 369 9.45 7.36 7.75
N ASN A 370 9.48 7.17 9.08
CA ASN A 370 8.80 8.05 10.03
C ASN A 370 9.40 9.47 10.11
N SER A 371 10.57 9.71 9.49
CA SER A 371 11.11 11.07 9.34
C SER A 371 10.48 11.85 8.19
N TYR A 372 9.70 11.19 7.34
CA TYR A 372 8.99 11.79 6.21
C TYR A 372 7.50 11.88 6.48
N GLU A 373 6.82 12.81 5.81
CA GLU A 373 5.36 12.89 5.85
C GLU A 373 4.75 11.65 5.15
N PRO A 374 3.79 10.94 5.77
CA PRO A 374 3.17 9.76 5.17
C PRO A 374 2.60 10.03 3.78
N GLY A 375 2.91 9.15 2.83
CA GLY A 375 2.43 9.23 1.44
C GLY A 375 3.34 10.02 0.48
N THR A 376 4.38 10.70 0.98
CA THR A 376 5.41 11.30 0.13
C THR A 376 6.20 10.25 -0.66
N THR A 377 6.87 10.67 -1.74
CA THR A 377 7.69 9.78 -2.57
C THR A 377 8.79 9.11 -1.74
N GLU A 378 9.47 9.90 -0.90
CA GLU A 378 10.55 9.45 -0.02
C GLU A 378 10.04 8.44 1.02
N PHE A 379 8.87 8.71 1.61
CA PHE A 379 8.22 7.78 2.53
C PHE A 379 7.95 6.42 1.87
N ASN A 380 7.37 6.43 0.67
CA ASN A 380 7.02 5.23 -0.06
C ASN A 380 8.27 4.45 -0.54
N GLU A 381 9.31 5.16 -1.01
CA GLU A 381 10.57 4.56 -1.46
C GLU A 381 11.26 3.76 -0.34
N VAL A 382 11.17 4.23 0.90
CA VAL A 382 11.74 3.53 2.05
C VAL A 382 11.04 2.19 2.29
N PHE A 383 9.69 2.15 2.25
CA PHE A 383 8.96 0.89 2.39
C PHE A 383 9.11 -0.05 1.19
N ASP A 384 9.14 0.49 -0.03
CA ASP A 384 9.43 -0.28 -1.25
C ASP A 384 10.83 -0.91 -1.18
N THR A 385 11.80 -0.21 -0.59
CA THR A 385 13.15 -0.74 -0.37
C THR A 385 13.21 -1.74 0.78
N ALA A 386 12.50 -1.49 1.87
CA ALA A 386 12.39 -2.42 2.99
C ALA A 386 11.85 -3.79 2.55
N VAL A 387 10.74 -3.84 1.81
CA VAL A 387 10.17 -5.11 1.35
C VAL A 387 11.02 -5.81 0.29
N ARG A 388 11.89 -5.09 -0.42
CA ARG A 388 12.86 -5.69 -1.36
C ARG A 388 14.04 -6.33 -0.63
N MET A 389 14.49 -5.69 0.45
CA MET A 389 15.60 -6.18 1.28
C MET A 389 15.18 -7.30 2.23
N PHE A 390 13.93 -7.26 2.69
CA PHE A 390 13.36 -8.21 3.65
C PHE A 390 12.08 -8.85 3.07
N PRO A 391 12.18 -9.58 1.94
CA PRO A 391 10.99 -10.05 1.19
C PRO A 391 10.14 -11.05 1.95
N ASP A 392 10.71 -11.78 2.90
CA ASP A 392 10.05 -12.81 3.71
C ASP A 392 9.64 -12.29 5.10
N ASP A 393 9.98 -11.04 5.45
CA ASP A 393 9.61 -10.46 6.73
C ASP A 393 8.13 -10.02 6.73
N PRO A 394 7.30 -10.50 7.68
CA PRO A 394 5.88 -10.17 7.69
C PRO A 394 5.62 -8.69 7.96
N THR A 395 6.39 -8.04 8.83
CA THR A 395 6.22 -6.62 9.15
C THR A 395 6.57 -5.74 7.95
N ALA A 396 7.66 -6.06 7.23
CA ALA A 396 8.02 -5.37 5.99
C ALA A 396 6.90 -5.45 4.94
N ASN A 397 6.33 -6.63 4.74
CA ASN A 397 5.23 -6.84 3.80
C ASN A 397 3.93 -6.15 4.25
N ILE A 398 3.57 -6.17 5.54
CA ILE A 398 2.38 -5.47 6.05
C ILE A 398 2.52 -3.95 5.86
N ASN A 399 3.68 -3.38 6.19
CA ASN A 399 3.92 -1.96 6.04
C ASN A 399 3.94 -1.52 4.57
N ALA A 400 4.59 -2.30 3.69
CA ALA A 400 4.56 -2.04 2.24
C ALA A 400 3.16 -2.15 1.65
N ALA A 401 2.32 -3.07 2.16
CA ALA A 401 0.91 -3.14 1.78
C ALA A 401 0.15 -1.89 2.22
N SER A 402 0.32 -1.44 3.46
CA SER A 402 -0.29 -0.21 3.98
C SER A 402 0.08 1.02 3.15
N ALA A 403 1.37 1.19 2.83
CA ALA A 403 1.86 2.25 1.95
C ALA A 403 1.30 2.13 0.51
N SER A 404 1.18 0.91 -0.02
CA SER A 404 0.61 0.68 -1.35
C SER A 404 -0.88 1.04 -1.41
N ILE A 405 -1.65 0.69 -0.37
CA ILE A 405 -3.08 1.06 -0.30
C ILE A 405 -3.26 2.57 -0.17
N SER A 406 -2.39 3.26 0.57
CA SER A 406 -2.49 4.72 0.75
C SER A 406 -2.30 5.49 -0.55
N ARG A 407 -1.48 4.98 -1.47
CA ARG A 407 -1.29 5.53 -2.84
C ARG A 407 -2.21 4.91 -3.90
N GLY A 408 -3.18 4.09 -3.50
CA GLY A 408 -4.16 3.48 -4.42
C GLY A 408 -3.66 2.25 -5.20
N ASP A 409 -2.45 1.76 -4.93
CA ASP A 409 -1.92 0.53 -5.54
C ASP A 409 -2.40 -0.72 -4.78
N LEU A 410 -3.66 -1.08 -5.05
CA LEU A 410 -4.30 -2.22 -4.41
C LEU A 410 -3.71 -3.57 -4.86
N ALA A 411 -3.12 -3.63 -6.06
CA ALA A 411 -2.56 -4.85 -6.64
C ALA A 411 -1.25 -5.24 -5.93
N SER A 412 -0.34 -4.29 -5.72
CA SER A 412 0.87 -4.55 -4.95
C SER A 412 0.55 -4.88 -3.49
N ALA A 413 -0.42 -4.19 -2.90
CA ALA A 413 -0.87 -4.48 -1.53
C ALA A 413 -1.33 -5.93 -1.36
N GLU A 414 -2.13 -6.45 -2.30
CA GLU A 414 -2.59 -7.85 -2.30
C GLU A 414 -1.42 -8.83 -2.42
N LYS A 415 -0.44 -8.55 -3.28
CA LYS A 415 0.77 -9.37 -3.41
C LYS A 415 1.58 -9.42 -2.12
N PHE A 416 1.78 -8.27 -1.46
CA PHE A 416 2.52 -8.21 -0.19
C PHE A 416 1.77 -8.94 0.93
N LEU A 417 0.46 -8.71 1.07
CA LEU A 417 -0.37 -9.41 2.08
C LEU A 417 -0.45 -10.92 1.84
N GLY A 418 -0.32 -11.37 0.59
CA GLY A 418 -0.25 -12.79 0.23
C GLY A 418 1.00 -13.49 0.77
N ARG A 419 2.13 -12.78 0.90
CA ARG A 419 3.39 -13.31 1.46
C ARG A 419 3.35 -13.48 2.98
N VAL A 420 2.46 -12.75 3.65
CA VAL A 420 2.38 -12.70 5.12
C VAL A 420 1.71 -13.96 5.72
N GLY A 421 0.93 -14.70 4.93
CA GLY A 421 0.22 -15.89 5.41
C GLY A 421 -0.80 -15.57 6.51
N ASN A 422 -1.10 -16.50 7.42
CA ASN A 422 -2.07 -16.30 8.50
C ASN A 422 -1.48 -15.53 9.69
N ASN A 423 -1.20 -14.23 9.51
CA ASN A 423 -0.71 -13.35 10.57
C ASN A 423 -1.84 -12.43 11.09
N PRO A 424 -2.18 -12.47 12.39
CA PRO A 424 -3.18 -11.58 13.00
C PRO A 424 -2.89 -10.08 12.85
N GLU A 425 -1.63 -9.68 12.75
CA GLU A 425 -1.23 -8.27 12.57
C GLU A 425 -1.60 -7.74 11.18
N ALA A 426 -1.79 -8.63 10.20
CA ALA A 426 -2.18 -8.26 8.84
C ALA A 426 -3.70 -8.02 8.69
N GLU A 427 -4.52 -8.48 9.64
CA GLU A 427 -5.98 -8.45 9.53
C GLU A 427 -6.54 -7.04 9.39
N TYR A 428 -5.94 -6.04 10.05
CA TYR A 428 -6.36 -4.66 9.86
C TYR A 428 -6.14 -4.19 8.41
N VAL A 429 -4.94 -4.42 7.87
CA VAL A 429 -4.57 -3.96 6.52
C VAL A 429 -5.35 -4.72 5.44
N ARG A 430 -5.67 -6.01 5.67
CA ARG A 430 -6.60 -6.78 4.83
C ARG A 430 -7.99 -6.18 4.83
N GLY A 431 -8.52 -5.82 5.99
CA GLY A 431 -9.81 -5.14 6.10
C GLY A 431 -9.83 -3.82 5.34
N VAL A 432 -8.76 -3.02 5.47
CA VAL A 432 -8.61 -1.76 4.72
C VAL A 432 -8.57 -2.01 3.21
N LEU A 433 -7.83 -3.02 2.73
CA LEU A 433 -7.77 -3.38 1.32
C LEU A 433 -9.15 -3.74 0.78
N GLU A 434 -9.88 -4.62 1.46
CA GLU A 434 -11.23 -5.04 1.04
C GLU A 434 -12.22 -3.87 1.08
N ALA A 435 -12.15 -2.99 2.09
CA ALA A 435 -12.98 -1.80 2.15
C ALA A 435 -12.69 -0.83 1.00
N LYS A 436 -11.41 -0.67 0.61
CA LYS A 436 -11.02 0.13 -0.57
C LYS A 436 -11.44 -0.51 -1.89
N LYS A 437 -11.59 -1.83 -1.95
CA LYS A 437 -12.18 -2.56 -3.09
C LYS A 437 -13.73 -2.50 -3.11
N GLY A 438 -14.36 -1.97 -2.06
CA GLY A 438 -15.83 -1.95 -1.90
C GLY A 438 -16.42 -3.26 -1.35
N ASN A 439 -15.59 -4.22 -0.96
CA ASN A 439 -16.00 -5.52 -0.44
C ASN A 439 -16.25 -5.44 1.08
N TYR A 440 -17.29 -4.72 1.50
CA TYR A 440 -17.52 -4.42 2.92
C TYR A 440 -17.76 -5.65 3.80
N ASP A 441 -18.42 -6.69 3.30
CA ASP A 441 -18.60 -7.96 4.04
C ASP A 441 -17.26 -8.62 4.43
N LYS A 442 -16.32 -8.65 3.48
CA LYS A 442 -14.96 -9.18 3.73
C LYS A 442 -14.19 -8.25 4.65
N ALA A 443 -14.29 -6.94 4.44
CA ALA A 443 -13.65 -5.95 5.28
C ALA A 443 -14.08 -6.07 6.75
N VAL A 444 -15.38 -6.20 7.02
CA VAL A 444 -15.96 -6.41 8.34
C VAL A 444 -15.41 -7.68 8.99
N SER A 445 -15.29 -8.76 8.22
CA SER A 445 -14.76 -10.03 8.72
C SER A 445 -13.30 -9.89 9.19
N HIS A 446 -12.46 -9.23 8.39
CA HIS A 446 -11.08 -8.92 8.76
C HIS A 446 -10.97 -7.98 9.95
N PHE A 447 -11.76 -6.90 10.00
CA PHE A 447 -11.73 -5.96 11.14
C PHE A 447 -12.16 -6.61 12.45
N LYS A 448 -13.12 -7.54 12.45
CA LYS A 448 -13.51 -8.30 13.64
C LYS A 448 -12.38 -9.19 14.18
N ASN A 449 -11.53 -9.70 13.30
CA ASN A 449 -10.38 -10.54 13.65
C ASN A 449 -9.12 -9.73 13.98
N SER A 450 -9.15 -8.42 13.76
CA SER A 450 -8.01 -7.53 13.97
C SER A 450 -7.85 -7.14 15.44
N ARG A 451 -6.58 -6.99 15.85
CA ARG A 451 -6.19 -6.43 17.16
C ARG A 451 -5.83 -4.95 17.10
N ASP A 452 -5.89 -4.32 15.92
CA ASP A 452 -5.59 -2.91 15.76
C ASP A 452 -6.68 -2.05 16.43
N LYS A 453 -6.26 -1.02 17.18
CA LYS A 453 -7.14 -0.07 17.88
C LYS A 453 -8.13 0.64 16.95
N ASN A 454 -7.80 0.78 15.66
CA ASN A 454 -8.64 1.44 14.67
C ASN A 454 -9.72 0.53 14.09
N ALA A 455 -9.70 -0.78 14.35
CA ALA A 455 -10.66 -1.73 13.79
C ALA A 455 -12.11 -1.40 14.18
N LYS A 456 -12.34 -0.98 15.43
CA LYS A 456 -13.68 -0.56 15.90
C LYS A 456 -14.22 0.64 15.13
N ALA A 457 -13.39 1.65 14.89
CA ALA A 457 -13.78 2.84 14.13
C ALA A 457 -14.07 2.49 12.66
N ALA A 458 -13.27 1.60 12.06
CA ALA A 458 -13.50 1.12 10.70
C ALA A 458 -14.84 0.36 10.55
N LEU A 459 -15.20 -0.48 11.54
CA LEU A 459 -16.49 -1.17 11.58
C LEU A 459 -17.67 -0.20 11.66
N GLU A 460 -17.61 0.81 12.53
CA GLU A 460 -18.65 1.84 12.63
C GLU A 460 -18.75 2.68 11.34
N GLN A 461 -17.62 2.98 10.71
CA GLN A 461 -17.64 3.67 9.42
C GLN A 461 -18.36 2.86 8.34
N ILE A 462 -18.05 1.57 8.20
CA ILE A 462 -18.74 0.71 7.22
C ILE A 462 -20.23 0.65 7.52
N LYS A 463 -20.61 0.47 8.79
CA LYS A 463 -22.02 0.47 9.21
C LYS A 463 -22.72 1.80 8.84
N ASN A 464 -22.06 2.93 9.01
CA ASN A 464 -22.63 4.23 8.64
C ASN A 464 -22.77 4.39 7.11
N ILE A 465 -21.82 3.83 6.34
CA ILE A 465 -21.89 3.80 4.87
C ILE A 465 -23.07 2.95 4.41
N GLU A 466 -23.24 1.74 4.95
CA GLU A 466 -24.31 0.81 4.58
C GLU A 466 -25.71 1.32 4.97
N ASN A 467 -25.80 2.05 6.08
CA ASN A 467 -27.06 2.63 6.55
C ASN A 467 -27.30 4.06 6.05
N TYR A 468 -26.49 4.57 5.12
CA TYR A 468 -26.61 5.94 4.64
C TYR A 468 -27.88 6.10 3.78
N LYS A 469 -28.86 6.85 4.31
CA LYS A 469 -30.12 7.18 3.60
C LYS A 469 -30.11 8.55 2.92
N GLY A 470 -28.96 9.22 2.90
CA GLY A 470 -28.83 10.61 2.46
C GLY A 470 -28.81 11.60 3.62
N ALA A 471 -28.28 12.79 3.32
CA ALA A 471 -28.22 13.93 4.21
C ALA A 471 -28.89 15.13 3.52
N VAL A 472 -29.76 15.81 4.27
CA VAL A 472 -30.38 17.07 3.86
C VAL A 472 -29.89 18.15 4.81
N SER A 473 -29.23 19.18 4.25
CA SER A 473 -28.70 20.30 5.02
C SER A 473 -29.48 21.57 4.64
N PHE A 474 -30.29 22.07 5.56
CA PHE A 474 -31.05 23.31 5.35
C PHE A 474 -30.15 24.55 5.53
N ARG A 475 -30.40 25.59 4.74
CA ARG A 475 -29.59 26.81 4.66
C ARG A 475 -30.10 27.97 5.51
#